data_AF-A0A963RRC4-F1
#
_entry.id   AF-A0A963RRC4-F1
#
_cell.length_a   1.000
_cell.length_b   1.000
_cell.length_c   1.000
_cell.angle_alpha   90.00
_cell.angle_beta   90.00
_cell.angle_gamma   90.00
#
_symmetry.space_group_name_H-M   'P 1'
#
loop_
_entity.id
_entity.type
_entity.pdbx_description
1 polymer ?
#
loop_
_entity_poly.entity_id
_entity_poly.type
_entity_poly.pdbx_seq_one_letter_code
_entity_poly.pdbx_strand_id
1 'polypeptide(L)'
;AELTHLGAEGIHLLHFLEHAGALPAALREVVIERALAVPEPPLSPQDLKVIVLMVYWHFGVEPDLLVQDELCDDASQRLAH
;
A
#
# COMPACT_ATOMS: atom_id res chain seq x y z
N ALA A 1 7.28 16.23 -0.85
CA ALA A 1 8.03 15.04 -0.42
C ALA A 1 7.22 13.78 -0.74
N GLU A 2 6.05 13.60 -0.12
CA GLU A 2 5.16 12.44 -0.36
C GLU A 2 4.77 12.24 -1.82
N LEU A 3 4.25 13.26 -2.51
CA LEU A 3 3.85 13.13 -3.91
C LEU A 3 5.02 12.73 -4.83
N THR A 4 6.24 13.20 -4.55
CA THR A 4 7.46 12.84 -5.28
C THR A 4 7.87 11.40 -4.99
N HIS A 5 7.65 10.93 -3.76
CA HIS A 5 8.09 9.63 -3.30
C HIS A 5 7.12 8.51 -3.67
N LEU A 6 5.82 8.73 -3.47
CA LEU A 6 4.76 7.76 -3.74
C LEU A 6 4.24 7.82 -5.18
N GLY A 7 4.45 8.95 -5.87
CA GLY A 7 3.88 9.18 -7.19
C GLY A 7 2.35 9.21 -7.18
N ALA A 8 1.75 9.40 -8.36
CA ALA A 8 0.29 9.44 -8.47
C ALA A 8 -0.35 8.09 -8.17
N GLU A 9 0.26 6.98 -8.60
CA GLU A 9 -0.31 5.64 -8.42
C GLU A 9 -0.27 5.19 -6.95
N GLY A 10 0.82 5.46 -6.22
CA GLY A 10 0.89 5.17 -4.79
C GLY A 10 -0.12 5.97 -3.97
N ILE A 11 -0.33 7.24 -4.31
CA ILE A 11 -1.37 8.07 -3.67
C ILE A 11 -2.78 7.52 -3.97
N HIS A 12 -3.06 7.13 -5.21
CA HIS A 12 -4.35 6.51 -5.55
C HIS A 12 -4.57 5.20 -4.80
N LEU A 13 -3.55 4.36 -4.66
CA LEU A 13 -3.64 3.11 -3.89
C LEU A 13 -4.00 3.37 -2.43
N LEU A 14 -3.31 4.30 -1.75
CA LEU A 14 -3.60 4.64 -0.36
C LEU A 14 -5.02 5.16 -0.18
N HIS A 15 -5.46 6.06 -1.07
CA HIS A 15 -6.83 6.55 -1.05
C HIS A 15 -7.85 5.45 -1.31
N PHE A 16 -7.59 4.54 -2.26
CA PHE A 16 -8.46 3.40 -2.54
C PHE A 16 -8.64 2.52 -1.30
N LEU A 17 -7.54 2.16 -0.64
CA LEU A 17 -7.56 1.34 0.57
C LEU A 17 -8.26 2.06 1.74
N GLU A 18 -8.04 3.36 1.90
CA GLU A 18 -8.73 4.17 2.92
C GLU A 18 -10.23 4.24 2.66
N HIS A 19 -10.66 4.50 1.43
CA HIS A 19 -12.08 4.57 1.05
C HIS A 19 -12.79 3.21 1.16
N ALA A 20 -12.06 2.11 0.94
CA ALA A 20 -12.56 0.76 1.17
C ALA A 20 -12.69 0.40 2.66
N GLY A 21 -12.23 1.28 3.58
CA GLY A 21 -12.16 1.00 5.01
C GLY A 21 -11.05 0.03 5.39
N ALA A 22 -10.24 -0.39 4.42
CA ALA A 22 -9.16 -1.35 4.60
C ALA A 22 -8.03 -0.75 5.44
N LEU A 23 -7.66 0.51 5.18
CA LEU A 23 -6.52 1.18 5.80
C LEU A 23 -6.96 2.35 6.69
N PRO A 24 -7.20 2.12 8.00
CA PRO A 24 -7.49 3.19 8.95
C PRO A 24 -6.39 4.27 8.97
N ALA A 25 -6.78 5.50 9.27
CA ALA A 25 -5.87 6.65 9.27
C ALA A 25 -4.58 6.41 10.07
N ALA A 26 -4.66 5.76 11.24
CA ALA A 26 -3.49 5.45 12.06
C ALA A 26 -2.48 4.52 11.36
N LEU A 27 -2.95 3.52 10.62
CA LEU A 27 -2.07 2.64 9.84
C LEU A 27 -1.55 3.35 8.59
N ARG A 28 -2.38 4.20 7.95
CA ARG A 28 -1.99 4.99 6.78
C ARG A 28 -0.79 5.89 7.07
N GLU A 29 -0.77 6.58 8.22
CA GLU A 29 0.36 7.43 8.61
C GLU A 29 1.65 6.62 8.74
N VAL A 30 1.59 5.42 9.34
CA VAL A 30 2.77 4.53 9.48
C VAL A 30 3.23 4.02 8.12
N VAL A 31 2.30 3.67 7.22
CA VAL A 31 2.64 3.27 5.84
C VAL A 31 3.37 4.40 5.12
N ILE A 32 2.90 5.65 5.23
CA ILE A 32 3.55 6.81 4.62
C ILE A 32 4.95 7.01 5.21
N GLU A 33 5.11 6.93 6.53
CA GLU A 33 6.40 7.05 7.20
C GLU A 33 7.40 6.00 6.68
N ARG A 34 6.97 4.74 6.57
CA ARG A 34 7.81 3.65 6.05
C ARG A 34 8.13 3.80 4.58
N ALA A 35 7.17 4.25 3.78
CA ALA A 35 7.38 4.51 2.35
C ALA A 35 8.40 5.63 2.15
N LEU A 36 8.28 6.75 2.88
CA LEU A 36 9.23 7.87 2.80
C LEU A 36 10.65 7.51 3.27
N ALA A 37 10.81 6.43 4.04
CA ALA A 37 12.11 5.92 4.48
C ALA A 37 12.82 5.05 3.42
N VAL A 38 12.14 4.68 2.33
CA VAL A 38 12.76 3.97 1.21
C VAL A 38 13.66 4.95 0.44
N PRO A 39 14.90 4.58 0.08
CA PRO A 39 15.85 5.53 -0.52
C PRO A 39 15.60 5.83 -2.00
N GLU A 40 14.85 4.99 -2.73
CA GLU A 40 14.70 5.05 -4.19
C GLU A 40 13.27 5.41 -4.62
N PRO A 41 12.94 6.72 -4.78
CA PRO A 41 11.67 7.15 -5.37
C PRO A 41 11.69 7.18 -6.91
N PRO A 42 10.51 7.13 -7.58
CA PRO A 42 9.21 6.90 -6.99
C PRO A 42 9.00 5.42 -6.65
N LEU A 43 8.34 5.18 -5.53
CA LEU A 43 7.99 3.86 -5.06
C LEU A 43 6.91 3.26 -5.96
N SER A 44 7.12 2.02 -6.42
CA SER A 44 6.11 1.34 -7.25
C SER A 44 4.87 1.01 -6.41
N PRO A 45 3.66 0.92 -7.02
CA PRO A 45 2.47 0.48 -6.29
C PRO A 45 2.65 -0.89 -5.64
N GLN A 46 3.43 -1.78 -6.26
CA GLN A 46 3.70 -3.12 -5.72
C GLN A 46 4.54 -3.05 -4.45
N ASP A 47 5.60 -2.24 -4.45
CA ASP A 47 6.40 -2.03 -3.24
C ASP A 47 5.56 -1.38 -2.13
N LEU A 48 4.61 -0.50 -2.49
CA LEU A 48 3.72 0.11 -1.51
C LEU A 48 2.79 -0.93 -0.88
N LYS A 49 2.24 -1.85 -1.67
CA LYS A 49 1.45 -2.99 -1.17
C LYS A 49 2.25 -3.84 -0.18
N VAL A 50 3.53 -4.11 -0.46
CA VAL A 50 4.43 -4.81 0.47
C VAL A 50 4.61 -4.04 1.77
N ILE A 51 4.82 -2.72 1.71
CA ILE A 51 4.94 -1.88 2.91
C ILE A 51 3.64 -1.91 3.72
N VAL A 52 2.48 -1.84 3.08
CA VAL A 52 1.17 -1.96 3.72
C VAL A 52 1.05 -3.30 4.46
N LEU A 53 1.38 -4.42 3.82
CA LEU A 53 1.39 -5.76 4.43
C LEU A 53 2.35 -5.83 5.63
N MET A 54 3.55 -5.28 5.50
CA MET A 54 4.52 -5.22 6.60
C MET A 54 3.98 -4.44 7.81
N VAL A 55 3.24 -3.35 7.58
CA VAL A 55 2.60 -2.58 8.64
C VAL A 55 1.50 -3.38 9.34
N TYR A 56 0.63 -4.06 8.60
CA TYR A 56 -0.37 -4.97 9.21
C TYR A 56 0.27 -6.02 10.12
N TRP A 57 1.30 -6.71 9.63
CA TRP A 57 2.03 -7.71 10.41
C TRP A 57 2.71 -7.11 11.64
N HIS A 58 3.28 -5.91 11.52
CA HIS A 58 3.93 -5.24 12.65
C HIS A 58 2.97 -4.95 13.80
N PHE A 59 1.71 -4.60 13.50
CA PHE A 59 0.68 -4.34 14.50
C PHE A 59 -0.13 -5.57 14.91
N GLY A 60 0.13 -6.75 14.33
CA GLY A 60 -0.65 -7.97 14.57
C GLY A 60 -2.10 -7.85 14.12
N VAL A 61 -2.37 -6.98 13.14
CA VAL A 61 -3.70 -6.79 12.56
C VAL A 61 -3.76 -7.64 11.29
N GLU A 62 -4.74 -8.54 11.21
CA GLU A 62 -4.99 -9.29 9.98
C GLU A 62 -5.90 -8.45 9.07
N PRO A 63 -5.47 -8.17 7.81
CA PRO A 63 -6.36 -7.55 6.84
C PRO A 63 -7.49 -8.51 6.47
N ASP A 64 -8.66 -7.97 6.14
CA ASP A 64 -9.76 -8.77 5.59
C ASP A 64 -9.30 -9.52 4.33
N LEU A 65 -9.87 -10.71 4.09
CA LEU A 65 -9.43 -11.59 3.00
C LEU A 65 -9.43 -10.90 1.63
N LEU A 66 -10.41 -10.04 1.34
CA LEU A 66 -10.48 -9.29 0.08
C LEU A 66 -9.35 -8.25 -0.05
N VAL A 67 -9.00 -7.60 1.06
CA VAL A 67 -7.91 -6.64 1.13
C VAL A 67 -6.57 -7.36 0.98
N GLN A 68 -6.42 -8.50 1.66
CA GLN A 68 -5.24 -9.33 1.53
C GLN A 68 -5.04 -9.82 0.10
N ASP A 69 -6.12 -10.25 -0.57
CA ASP A 69 -6.08 -10.68 -1.96
C ASP A 69 -5.65 -9.53 -2.88
N GLU A 70 -6.25 -8.34 -2.76
CA GLU A 70 -5.83 -7.18 -3.55
C GLU A 70 -4.40 -6.73 -3.25
N LEU A 71 -3.95 -6.76 -1.99
CA LEU A 71 -2.56 -6.43 -1.63
C LEU A 71 -1.54 -7.45 -2.14
N CYS A 72 -1.95 -8.71 -2.29
CA CYS A 72 -1.13 -9.77 -2.85
C CYS A 72 -1.25 -9.89 -4.38
N ASP A 73 -2.27 -9.30 -4.99
CA ASP A 73 -2.48 -9.35 -6.44
C ASP A 73 -1.45 -8.51 -7.20
N ASP A 74 -0.74 -9.18 -8.10
CA ASP A 74 0.12 -8.55 -9.07
C ASP A 74 -0.72 -8.04 -10.24
N ALA A 75 -0.87 -6.72 -10.36
CA ALA A 75 -1.52 -6.08 -11.51
C ALA A 75 -0.91 -6.51 -12.86
N SER A 76 0.34 -6.98 -12.85
CA SER A 76 1.06 -7.52 -14.02
C SER A 76 0.55 -8.89 -14.49
N GLN A 77 -0.16 -9.65 -13.65
CA GLN A 77 -0.72 -10.96 -14.01
C GLN A 77 -2.15 -10.87 -14.58
N ARG A 78 -2.76 -9.68 -14.61
CA ARG A 78 -4.10 -9.46 -15.18
C ARG A 78 -4.15 -9.32 -16.71
N LEU A 79 -3.05 -9.63 -17.41
CA LEU A 79 -3.03 -9.75 -18.87
C LEU A 79 -3.77 -11.04 -19.30
N ALA A 80 -5.09 -10.91 -19.45
CA ALA A 80 -6.01 -11.72 -20.25
C ALA A 80 -5.75 -13.24 -20.32
N HIS A 81 -6.52 -14.00 -19.54
CA HIS A 81 -6.95 -15.34 -19.90
C HIS A 81 -8.38 -15.30 -20.44
#